data_AF-A0A3D9MBD0-F1
#
_entry.id   AF-A0A3D9MBD0-F1
#
_cell.length_a   1.000
_cell.length_b   1.000
_cell.length_c   1.000
_cell.angle_alpha   90.00
_cell.angle_beta   90.00
_cell.angle_gamma   90.00
#
_symmetry.space_group_name_H-M   'P 1'
#
loop_
_entity.id
_entity.type
_entity.pdbx_description
1 polymer ?
#
loop_
_entity_poly.entity_id
_entity_poly.type
_entity_poly.pdbx_seq_one_letter_code
_entity_poly.pdbx_strand_id
1 'polypeptide(L)'
;MAILNMESDGMPGQVFIALKALVALGPMTKDRLFSICAPELAVDPKRFRYAVARWTQLGLFVENDGKLRVASEYNWLSNLEHDEAVRRMPSVVREVALSEINNRNFWDAESNLSADFTRAAAWILAQDIYTLPSSAEQIQVLESVQVGNEARRVLQNDTRWNGFKHWSVFMGFASGDSPLTVDPTVAVRDSLSGIFKDRSTLPAVDFIEALATILPVLDFGSYRQLVESEIKNSELASRAGDALSTSLSRALKRLEIGGVVGFEIRADAKQGYSFTGFAGRPWDRFTHITYHGEA
;
A
#
# COMPACT_ATOMS: atom_id res chain seq x y z
N MET A 1 -17.87 -3.38 7.25
CA MET A 1 -16.97 -4.48 6.82
C MET A 1 -15.75 -3.87 6.17
N ALA A 2 -14.59 -4.53 6.33
CA ALA A 2 -13.27 -3.89 6.34
C ALA A 2 -12.24 -4.83 5.67
N ILE A 3 -11.30 -4.31 4.86
CA ILE A 3 -10.44 -5.10 3.92
C ILE A 3 -9.61 -6.18 4.60
N LEU A 4 -9.30 -6.05 5.88
CA LEU A 4 -8.58 -7.07 6.66
C LEU A 4 -9.43 -8.30 6.97
N ASN A 5 -10.74 -8.29 6.67
CA ASN A 5 -11.61 -9.45 6.82
C ASN A 5 -11.66 -10.31 5.54
N MET A 6 -10.80 -11.34 5.50
CA MET A 6 -10.67 -12.22 4.33
C MET A 6 -11.95 -12.97 3.93
N GLU A 7 -12.93 -13.15 4.83
CA GLU A 7 -14.17 -13.85 4.49
C GLU A 7 -15.08 -13.04 3.55
N SER A 8 -15.11 -11.71 3.71
CA SER A 8 -15.99 -10.81 2.96
C SER A 8 -15.26 -10.06 1.85
N ASP A 9 -13.97 -9.78 2.03
CA ASP A 9 -13.19 -8.94 1.12
C ASP A 9 -12.40 -9.74 0.08
N GLY A 10 -12.32 -11.06 0.29
CA GLY A 10 -11.59 -11.99 -0.55
C GLY A 10 -10.08 -11.91 -0.36
N MET A 11 -9.38 -12.82 -1.04
CA MET A 11 -7.92 -12.84 -1.10
C MET A 11 -7.43 -12.02 -2.30
N PRO A 12 -6.22 -11.43 -2.23
CA PRO A 12 -5.67 -10.65 -3.35
C PRO A 12 -5.68 -11.39 -4.69
N GLY A 13 -5.40 -12.70 -4.68
CA GLY A 13 -5.45 -13.52 -5.90
C GLY A 13 -6.82 -13.56 -6.59
N GLN A 14 -7.91 -13.49 -5.84
CA GLN A 14 -9.27 -13.49 -6.40
C GLN A 14 -9.55 -12.17 -7.14
N VAL A 15 -9.19 -11.05 -6.52
CA VAL A 15 -9.35 -9.71 -7.13
C VAL A 15 -8.44 -9.56 -8.34
N PHE A 16 -7.20 -10.03 -8.22
CA PHE A 16 -6.24 -10.02 -9.31
C PHE A 16 -6.73 -10.82 -10.52
N ILE A 17 -7.27 -12.03 -10.30
CA ILE A 17 -7.83 -12.85 -11.39
C ILE A 17 -9.05 -12.16 -12.03
N ALA A 18 -9.95 -11.58 -11.23
CA ALA A 18 -11.10 -10.83 -11.73
C ALA A 18 -10.66 -9.63 -12.60
N LEU A 19 -9.72 -8.84 -12.10
CA LEU A 19 -9.15 -7.69 -12.79
C LEU A 19 -8.46 -8.12 -14.08
N LYS A 20 -7.62 -9.16 -14.02
CA LYS A 20 -6.93 -9.72 -15.20
C LYS A 20 -7.91 -10.18 -16.27
N ALA A 21 -8.98 -10.87 -15.90
CA ALA A 21 -10.00 -11.32 -16.85
C ALA A 21 -10.74 -10.14 -17.50
N LEU A 22 -11.12 -9.12 -16.74
CA LEU A 22 -11.83 -7.95 -17.25
C LEU A 22 -10.95 -7.07 -18.14
N VAL A 23 -9.65 -6.93 -17.83
CA VAL A 23 -8.68 -6.23 -18.69
C VAL A 23 -8.45 -7.00 -20.00
N ALA A 24 -8.28 -8.33 -19.93
CA ALA A 24 -7.95 -9.14 -21.11
C ALA A 24 -9.15 -9.43 -22.03
N LEU A 25 -10.34 -9.61 -21.46
CA LEU A 25 -11.53 -10.07 -22.20
C LEU A 25 -12.61 -8.98 -22.32
N GLY A 26 -12.41 -7.83 -21.68
CA GLY A 26 -13.34 -6.72 -21.67
C GLY A 26 -14.58 -6.93 -20.79
N PRO A 27 -15.54 -5.98 -20.84
CA PRO A 27 -16.76 -6.02 -20.04
C PRO A 27 -17.61 -7.28 -20.28
N MET A 28 -18.04 -7.93 -19.19
CA MET A 28 -18.82 -9.17 -19.28
C MET A 28 -19.84 -9.30 -18.14
N THR A 29 -20.80 -10.22 -18.27
CA THR A 29 -21.74 -10.52 -17.20
C THR A 29 -21.01 -11.17 -16.01
N LYS A 30 -21.55 -10.98 -14.79
CA LYS A 30 -21.03 -11.62 -13.58
C LYS A 30 -20.97 -13.15 -13.71
N ASP A 31 -22.00 -13.77 -14.27
CA ASP A 31 -22.04 -15.22 -14.47
C ASP A 31 -20.91 -15.71 -15.38
N ARG A 32 -20.62 -14.98 -16.47
CA ARG A 32 -19.50 -15.30 -17.34
C ARG A 32 -18.18 -15.15 -16.60
N LEU A 33 -17.98 -14.05 -15.88
CA LEU A 33 -16.76 -13.85 -15.09
C LEU A 33 -16.56 -14.98 -14.06
N PHE A 34 -17.62 -15.36 -13.34
CA PHE A 34 -17.56 -16.42 -12.33
C PHE A 34 -17.24 -17.79 -12.94
N SER A 35 -17.80 -18.10 -14.11
CA SER A 35 -17.50 -19.35 -14.82
C SER A 35 -16.03 -19.46 -15.26
N ILE A 36 -15.37 -18.33 -15.57
CA ILE A 36 -13.97 -18.29 -16.03
C ILE A 36 -13.02 -18.30 -14.84
N CYS A 37 -13.30 -17.48 -13.82
CA CYS A 37 -12.35 -17.18 -12.76
C CYS A 37 -12.50 -18.06 -11.50
N ALA A 38 -13.68 -18.63 -11.29
CA ALA A 38 -13.98 -19.47 -10.13
C ALA A 38 -14.93 -20.61 -10.52
N PRO A 39 -14.52 -21.53 -11.41
CA PRO A 39 -15.34 -22.70 -11.73
C PRO A 39 -15.53 -23.54 -10.47
N GLU A 40 -16.76 -24.02 -10.23
CA GLU A 40 -17.16 -24.71 -8.99
C GLU A 40 -16.28 -25.92 -8.63
N LEU A 41 -15.66 -26.54 -9.63
CA LEU A 41 -14.76 -27.68 -9.47
C LEU A 41 -13.37 -27.30 -8.91
N ALA A 42 -13.00 -26.01 -8.91
CA ALA A 42 -11.65 -25.55 -8.57
C ALA A 42 -11.59 -24.62 -7.35
N VAL A 43 -12.63 -23.81 -7.11
CA VAL A 43 -12.61 -22.78 -6.05
C VAL A 43 -14.01 -22.63 -5.44
N ASP A 44 -14.09 -22.33 -4.14
CA ASP A 44 -15.35 -21.88 -3.52
C ASP A 44 -15.84 -20.58 -4.20
N PRO A 45 -16.94 -20.65 -4.99
CA PRO A 45 -17.41 -19.50 -5.75
C PRO A 45 -17.92 -18.39 -4.84
N LYS A 46 -18.35 -18.72 -3.62
CA LYS A 46 -18.93 -17.76 -2.68
C LYS A 46 -17.93 -16.68 -2.31
N ARG A 47 -16.70 -17.07 -1.98
CA ARG A 47 -15.62 -16.12 -1.64
C ARG A 47 -15.24 -15.23 -2.82
N PHE A 48 -15.15 -15.79 -4.03
CA PHE A 48 -14.87 -15.01 -5.24
C PHE A 48 -15.98 -13.98 -5.52
N ARG A 49 -17.25 -14.38 -5.38
CA ARG A 49 -18.40 -13.47 -5.54
C ARG A 49 -18.37 -12.33 -4.52
N TYR A 50 -18.04 -12.60 -3.27
CA TYR A 50 -17.88 -11.56 -2.25
C TYR A 50 -16.73 -10.62 -2.55
N ALA A 51 -15.58 -11.14 -2.98
CA ALA A 51 -14.46 -10.32 -3.43
C ALA A 51 -14.88 -9.37 -4.56
N VAL A 52 -15.51 -9.89 -5.62
CA VAL A 52 -15.97 -9.06 -6.74
C VAL A 52 -16.99 -8.01 -6.28
N ALA A 53 -17.97 -8.39 -5.46
CA ALA A 53 -18.96 -7.46 -4.93
C ALA A 53 -18.31 -6.36 -4.08
N ARG A 54 -17.34 -6.74 -3.25
CA ARG A 54 -16.64 -5.82 -2.37
C ARG A 54 -15.79 -4.82 -3.15
N TRP A 55 -15.01 -5.29 -4.11
CA TRP A 55 -14.18 -4.44 -4.94
C TRP A 55 -14.99 -3.63 -5.97
N THR A 56 -16.25 -4.01 -6.22
CA THR A 56 -17.23 -3.13 -6.86
C THR A 56 -17.64 -1.98 -5.94
N GLN A 57 -17.91 -2.25 -4.64
CA GLN A 57 -18.23 -1.20 -3.66
C GLN A 57 -17.08 -0.21 -3.44
N LEU A 58 -15.84 -0.70 -3.50
CA LEU A 58 -14.64 0.13 -3.38
C LEU A 58 -14.35 0.94 -4.66
N GLY A 59 -15.06 0.67 -5.76
CA GLY A 59 -14.92 1.42 -7.02
C GLY A 59 -13.86 0.88 -7.99
N LEU A 60 -13.24 -0.29 -7.73
CA LEU A 60 -12.36 -0.93 -8.72
C LEU A 60 -13.15 -1.46 -9.93
N PHE A 61 -14.30 -2.06 -9.65
CA PHE A 61 -15.21 -2.55 -10.67
C PHE A 61 -16.49 -1.73 -10.69
N VAL A 62 -17.11 -1.63 -11.86
CA VAL A 62 -18.38 -0.94 -12.08
C VAL A 62 -19.31 -1.84 -12.88
N GLU A 63 -20.58 -1.84 -12.53
CA GLU A 63 -21.63 -2.54 -13.26
C GLU A 63 -22.45 -1.54 -14.07
N ASN A 64 -22.51 -1.74 -15.39
CA ASN A 64 -23.34 -0.95 -16.29
C ASN A 64 -23.91 -1.84 -17.39
N ASP A 65 -25.19 -1.67 -17.71
CA ASP A 65 -25.94 -2.49 -18.67
C ASP A 65 -25.84 -4.02 -18.39
N GLY A 66 -25.88 -4.41 -17.12
CA GLY A 66 -25.75 -5.80 -16.69
C GLY A 66 -24.36 -6.43 -16.92
N LYS A 67 -23.36 -5.60 -17.26
CA LYS A 67 -21.96 -6.03 -17.44
C LYS A 67 -21.07 -5.38 -16.40
N LEU A 68 -20.22 -6.21 -15.79
CA LEU A 68 -19.12 -5.78 -14.96
C LEU A 68 -17.94 -5.36 -15.84
N ARG A 69 -17.27 -4.29 -15.46
CA ARG A 69 -16.05 -3.77 -16.09
C ARG A 69 -15.13 -3.15 -15.05
N VAL A 70 -13.88 -2.92 -15.42
CA VAL A 70 -12.96 -2.09 -14.62
C VAL A 70 -13.44 -0.64 -14.66
N ALA A 71 -13.29 0.11 -13.56
CA ALA A 71 -13.60 1.54 -13.52
C ALA A 71 -12.81 2.30 -14.60
N SER A 72 -13.44 3.34 -15.18
CA SER A 72 -12.93 4.00 -16.38
C SER A 72 -11.57 4.66 -16.19
N GLU A 73 -11.25 5.09 -14.97
CA GLU A 73 -9.96 5.63 -14.57
C GLU A 73 -8.79 4.65 -14.75
N TYR A 74 -9.06 3.34 -14.78
CA TYR A 74 -8.06 2.28 -14.99
C TYR A 74 -8.14 1.62 -16.36
N ASN A 75 -8.91 2.18 -17.31
CA ASN A 75 -9.03 1.63 -18.67
C ASN A 75 -7.68 1.56 -19.41
N TRP A 76 -6.72 2.41 -19.03
CA TRP A 76 -5.37 2.42 -19.60
C TRP A 76 -4.65 1.07 -19.45
N LEU A 77 -5.01 0.24 -18.46
CA LEU A 77 -4.48 -1.13 -18.33
C LEU A 77 -4.70 -1.97 -19.59
N SER A 78 -5.80 -1.75 -20.31
CA SER A 78 -6.14 -2.51 -21.52
C SER A 78 -5.32 -2.08 -22.74
N ASN A 79 -4.62 -0.95 -22.66
CA ASN A 79 -3.76 -0.43 -23.72
C ASN A 79 -2.30 -0.89 -23.56
N LEU A 80 -1.99 -1.59 -22.47
CA LEU A 80 -0.65 -2.10 -22.18
C LEU A 80 -0.48 -3.52 -22.71
N GLU A 81 0.76 -3.89 -22.99
CA GLU A 81 1.14 -5.28 -23.21
C GLU A 81 0.77 -6.15 -22.00
N HIS A 82 0.42 -7.41 -22.24
CA HIS A 82 -0.17 -8.28 -21.22
C HIS A 82 0.63 -8.33 -19.92
N ASP A 83 1.94 -8.52 -20.01
CA ASP A 83 2.81 -8.64 -18.83
C ASP A 83 2.95 -7.32 -18.10
N GLU A 84 2.91 -6.20 -18.81
CA GLU A 84 2.98 -4.86 -18.22
C GLU A 84 1.66 -4.52 -17.52
N ALA A 85 0.51 -4.80 -18.15
CA ALA A 85 -0.79 -4.66 -17.51
C ALA A 85 -0.85 -5.47 -16.21
N VAL A 86 -0.40 -6.72 -16.24
CA VAL A 86 -0.33 -7.62 -15.08
C VAL A 86 0.55 -7.04 -13.97
N ARG A 87 1.73 -6.49 -14.30
CA ARG A 87 2.63 -5.85 -13.33
C ARG A 87 2.01 -4.62 -12.66
N ARG A 88 1.15 -3.88 -13.36
CA ARG A 88 0.49 -2.66 -12.85
C ARG A 88 -0.79 -2.90 -12.05
N MET A 89 -1.39 -4.09 -12.13
CA MET A 89 -2.64 -4.38 -11.39
C MET A 89 -2.55 -4.14 -9.87
N PRO A 90 -1.46 -4.52 -9.17
CA PRO A 90 -1.36 -4.26 -7.74
C PRO A 90 -1.32 -2.78 -7.38
N SER A 91 -0.75 -1.91 -8.24
CA SER A 91 -0.74 -0.46 -7.99
C SER A 91 -2.13 0.14 -8.09
N VAL A 92 -2.95 -0.34 -9.05
CA VAL A 92 -4.36 0.06 -9.19
C VAL A 92 -5.18 -0.37 -7.98
N VAL A 93 -5.00 -1.60 -7.52
CA VAL A 93 -5.69 -2.10 -6.32
C VAL A 93 -5.28 -1.30 -5.07
N ARG A 94 -4.00 -0.94 -4.95
CA ARG A 94 -3.49 -0.07 -3.89
C ARG A 94 -4.09 1.33 -3.96
N GLU A 95 -4.15 1.95 -5.14
CA GLU A 95 -4.74 3.27 -5.36
C GLU A 95 -6.20 3.30 -4.92
N VAL A 96 -7.00 2.31 -5.36
CA VAL A 96 -8.40 2.17 -4.92
C VAL A 96 -8.50 2.07 -3.41
N ALA A 97 -7.70 1.18 -2.79
CA ALA A 97 -7.74 0.99 -1.34
C ALA A 97 -7.31 2.24 -0.55
N LEU A 98 -6.43 3.08 -1.09
CA LEU A 98 -5.94 4.29 -0.43
C LEU A 98 -6.72 5.56 -0.81
N SER A 99 -7.67 5.47 -1.74
CA SER A 99 -8.49 6.62 -2.14
C SER A 99 -9.21 7.27 -0.95
N GLU A 100 -9.37 8.60 -1.02
CA GLU A 100 -10.05 9.37 0.02
C GLU A 100 -11.48 8.86 0.29
N ILE A 101 -12.21 8.49 -0.77
CA ILE A 101 -13.58 7.97 -0.67
C ILE A 101 -13.61 6.70 0.19
N ASN A 102 -12.67 5.78 -0.03
CA ASN A 102 -12.61 4.52 0.72
C ASN A 102 -12.03 4.68 2.14
N ASN A 103 -11.54 5.87 2.48
CA ASN A 103 -10.94 6.18 3.78
C ASN A 103 -11.65 7.33 4.52
N ARG A 104 -12.76 7.86 3.98
CA ARG A 104 -13.49 9.03 4.53
C ARG A 104 -13.90 8.83 5.99
N ASN A 105 -14.39 7.63 6.32
CA ASN A 105 -14.79 7.24 7.68
C ASN A 105 -13.61 6.58 8.40
N PHE A 106 -12.45 7.24 8.38
CA PHE A 106 -11.14 6.66 8.70
C PHE A 106 -11.09 5.96 10.06
N TRP A 107 -11.87 6.46 11.01
CA TRP A 107 -11.84 6.10 12.41
C TRP A 107 -13.09 5.38 12.90
N ASP A 108 -14.05 5.15 12.00
CA ASP A 108 -15.30 4.50 12.33
C ASP A 108 -15.12 2.98 12.37
N ALA A 109 -15.93 2.32 13.19
CA ALA A 109 -15.94 0.86 13.30
C ALA A 109 -16.67 0.20 12.10
N GLU A 110 -17.72 0.87 11.61
CA GLU A 110 -18.55 0.43 10.50
C GLU A 110 -18.43 1.37 9.31
N SER A 111 -18.82 0.90 8.12
CA SER A 111 -18.81 1.72 6.88
C SER A 111 -17.46 2.40 6.59
N ASN A 112 -16.37 1.82 7.09
CA ASN A 112 -15.01 2.32 6.98
C ASN A 112 -14.26 1.75 5.77
N LEU A 113 -14.95 1.04 4.88
CA LEU A 113 -14.46 0.54 3.61
C LEU A 113 -13.04 -0.08 3.71
N SER A 114 -12.00 0.61 3.26
CA SER A 114 -10.61 0.14 3.30
C SER A 114 -9.77 0.73 4.43
N ALA A 115 -10.35 1.60 5.26
CA ALA A 115 -9.62 2.35 6.28
C ALA A 115 -8.95 1.46 7.33
N ASP A 116 -9.44 0.26 7.60
CA ASP A 116 -8.73 -0.70 8.45
C ASP A 116 -7.39 -1.12 7.85
N PHE A 117 -7.35 -1.49 6.57
CA PHE A 117 -6.09 -1.77 5.89
C PHE A 117 -5.18 -0.55 5.88
N THR A 118 -5.71 0.63 5.57
CA THR A 118 -4.94 1.88 5.53
C THR A 118 -4.33 2.22 6.88
N ARG A 119 -5.10 2.10 7.97
CA ARG A 119 -4.60 2.29 9.34
C ARG A 119 -3.51 1.28 9.68
N ALA A 120 -3.72 0.00 9.38
CA ALA A 120 -2.72 -1.04 9.62
C ALA A 120 -1.43 -0.81 8.83
N ALA A 121 -1.52 -0.42 7.55
CA ALA A 121 -0.37 -0.10 6.71
C ALA A 121 0.39 1.11 7.25
N ALA A 122 -0.31 2.20 7.54
CA ALA A 122 0.30 3.40 8.12
C ALA A 122 1.00 3.10 9.46
N TRP A 123 0.36 2.31 10.33
CA TRP A 123 0.94 1.93 11.63
C TRP A 123 2.17 1.04 11.47
N ILE A 124 2.10 -0.01 10.65
CA ILE A 124 3.22 -0.94 10.43
C ILE A 124 4.42 -0.23 9.77
N LEU A 125 4.17 0.64 8.80
CA LEU A 125 5.22 1.41 8.12
C LEU A 125 5.85 2.47 9.06
N ALA A 126 5.22 2.77 10.20
CA ALA A 126 5.75 3.63 11.27
C ALA A 126 6.73 2.97 12.21
N GLN A 127 6.72 1.65 12.27
CA GLN A 127 7.56 0.91 13.20
C GLN A 127 9.03 0.88 12.75
N ASP A 128 9.92 0.66 13.70
CA ASP A 128 11.30 0.31 13.37
C ASP A 128 11.35 -1.11 12.79
N ILE A 129 11.50 -1.21 11.47
CA ILE A 129 11.53 -2.48 10.73
C ILE A 129 12.65 -3.43 11.17
N TYR A 130 13.68 -2.94 11.88
CA TYR A 130 14.80 -3.77 12.34
C TYR A 130 14.52 -4.48 13.66
N THR A 131 13.55 -3.99 14.44
CA THR A 131 13.14 -4.56 15.73
C THR A 131 11.67 -4.98 15.73
N LEU A 132 10.97 -4.82 14.60
CA LEU A 132 9.57 -5.19 14.46
C LEU A 132 9.38 -6.69 14.72
N PRO A 133 8.45 -7.07 15.62
CA PRO A 133 8.12 -8.48 15.84
C PRO A 133 7.51 -9.13 14.60
N SER A 134 7.67 -10.46 14.48
CA SER A 134 7.15 -11.21 13.34
C SER A 134 5.88 -12.02 13.64
N SER A 135 5.48 -12.18 14.91
CA SER A 135 4.28 -12.92 15.29
C SER A 135 3.09 -11.98 15.54
N ALA A 136 1.88 -12.48 15.26
CA ALA A 136 0.64 -11.73 15.47
C ALA A 136 0.45 -11.30 16.93
N GLU A 137 0.74 -12.20 17.88
CA GLU A 137 0.64 -11.92 19.32
C GLU A 137 1.58 -10.76 19.73
N GLN A 138 2.82 -10.77 19.28
CA GLN A 138 3.77 -9.71 19.61
C GLN A 138 3.42 -8.38 18.93
N ILE A 139 2.89 -8.44 17.71
CA ILE A 139 2.37 -7.25 17.00
C ILE A 139 1.18 -6.64 17.76
N GLN A 140 0.25 -7.47 18.21
CA GLN A 140 -0.89 -7.02 19.02
C GLN A 140 -0.44 -6.39 20.34
N VAL A 141 0.53 -7.00 21.02
CA VAL A 141 1.12 -6.44 22.25
C VAL A 141 1.77 -5.08 21.96
N LEU A 142 2.59 -4.97 20.91
CA LEU A 142 3.22 -3.71 20.51
C LEU A 142 2.18 -2.61 20.23
N GLU A 143 1.14 -2.92 19.45
CA GLU A 143 0.05 -1.98 19.15
C GLU A 143 -0.68 -1.55 20.43
N SER A 144 -0.94 -2.48 21.36
CA SER A 144 -1.64 -2.18 22.61
C SER A 144 -0.84 -1.24 23.55
N VAL A 145 0.49 -1.35 23.53
CA VAL A 145 1.39 -0.48 24.28
C VAL A 145 1.42 0.91 23.66
N GLN A 146 1.53 0.98 22.33
CA GLN A 146 1.62 2.23 21.56
C GLN A 146 0.32 3.03 21.51
N VAL A 147 -0.80 2.36 21.27
CA VAL A 147 -2.10 2.98 21.02
C VAL A 147 -2.99 2.78 22.25
N GLY A 148 -3.13 3.85 23.02
CA GLY A 148 -3.90 3.83 24.28
C GLY A 148 -5.40 3.62 24.08
N ASN A 149 -5.95 4.16 22.99
CA ASN A 149 -7.37 4.03 22.66
C ASN A 149 -7.65 2.69 21.96
N GLU A 150 -8.37 1.79 22.63
CA GLU A 150 -8.65 0.45 22.08
C GLU A 150 -9.44 0.48 20.78
N ALA A 151 -10.34 1.46 20.61
CA ALA A 151 -11.13 1.61 19.39
C ALA A 151 -10.29 2.06 18.17
N ARG A 152 -9.04 2.47 18.39
CA ARG A 152 -8.08 2.88 17.34
C ARG A 152 -7.11 1.76 16.96
N ARG A 153 -7.10 0.67 17.71
CA ARG A 153 -6.27 -0.50 17.42
C ARG A 153 -6.86 -1.32 16.29
N VAL A 154 -6.01 -1.84 15.40
CA VAL A 154 -6.43 -2.49 14.16
C VAL A 154 -5.93 -3.92 14.05
N LEU A 155 -4.70 -4.21 14.46
CA LEU A 155 -4.04 -5.52 14.33
C LEU A 155 -4.24 -6.38 15.59
N GLN A 156 -5.49 -6.57 15.98
CA GLN A 156 -5.90 -7.14 17.27
C GLN A 156 -6.01 -8.68 17.30
N ASN A 157 -5.79 -9.39 16.20
CA ASN A 157 -5.84 -10.86 16.16
C ASN A 157 -5.18 -11.44 14.89
N ASP A 158 -4.99 -12.77 14.89
CA ASP A 158 -4.41 -13.54 13.78
C ASP A 158 -5.15 -13.34 12.46
N THR A 159 -6.48 -13.28 12.47
CA THR A 159 -7.27 -13.10 11.24
C THR A 159 -6.93 -11.78 10.56
N ARG A 160 -6.88 -10.68 11.33
CA ARG A 160 -6.54 -9.35 10.81
C ARG A 160 -5.08 -9.24 10.43
N TRP A 161 -4.18 -9.85 11.21
CA TRP A 161 -2.77 -9.92 10.87
C TRP A 161 -2.54 -10.67 9.55
N ASN A 162 -3.15 -11.83 9.37
CA ASN A 162 -3.05 -12.59 8.13
C ASN A 162 -3.66 -11.84 6.94
N GLY A 163 -4.84 -11.22 7.12
CA GLY A 163 -5.42 -10.32 6.11
C GLY A 163 -4.44 -9.20 5.72
N PHE A 164 -3.81 -8.57 6.71
CA PHE A 164 -2.81 -7.54 6.47
C PHE A 164 -1.59 -8.08 5.71
N LYS A 165 -1.03 -9.23 6.09
CA LYS A 165 0.10 -9.85 5.39
C LYS A 165 -0.19 -10.05 3.90
N HIS A 166 -1.34 -10.67 3.57
CA HIS A 166 -1.69 -10.95 2.18
C HIS A 166 -1.86 -9.67 1.36
N TRP A 167 -2.59 -8.69 1.89
CA TRP A 167 -2.84 -7.43 1.18
C TRP A 167 -1.60 -6.53 1.09
N SER A 168 -0.80 -6.45 2.16
CA SER A 168 0.42 -5.63 2.17
C SER A 168 1.48 -6.16 1.22
N VAL A 169 1.63 -7.49 1.10
CA VAL A 169 2.52 -8.11 0.11
C VAL A 169 2.01 -7.83 -1.30
N PHE A 170 0.72 -8.07 -1.55
CA PHE A 170 0.14 -7.84 -2.86
C PHE A 170 0.27 -6.38 -3.29
N MET A 171 -0.09 -5.42 -2.43
CA MET A 171 0.02 -3.99 -2.71
C MET A 171 1.45 -3.45 -2.63
N GLY A 172 2.47 -4.28 -2.35
CA GLY A 172 3.87 -3.87 -2.40
C GLY A 172 4.39 -3.06 -1.21
N PHE A 173 3.71 -3.13 -0.06
CA PHE A 173 4.16 -2.56 1.22
C PHE A 173 5.02 -3.53 2.05
N ALA A 174 4.96 -4.82 1.72
CA ALA A 174 5.72 -5.86 2.38
C ALA A 174 6.18 -6.93 1.38
N SER A 175 7.02 -7.84 1.86
CA SER A 175 7.48 -9.01 1.12
C SER A 175 7.66 -10.21 2.06
N GLY A 176 7.68 -11.40 1.48
CA GLY A 176 7.76 -12.66 2.25
C GLY A 176 6.42 -13.06 2.87
N ASP A 177 6.39 -14.27 3.44
CA ASP A 177 5.18 -14.85 4.05
C ASP A 177 5.35 -15.09 5.57
N SER A 178 6.54 -15.55 5.97
CA SER A 178 6.95 -15.65 7.38
C SER A 178 8.48 -15.74 7.52
N PRO A 179 9.15 -14.79 8.19
CA PRO A 179 8.57 -13.56 8.73
C PRO A 179 8.17 -12.58 7.62
N LEU A 180 7.12 -11.80 7.87
CA LEU A 180 6.75 -10.67 7.01
C LEU A 180 7.88 -9.63 7.06
N THR A 181 8.38 -9.22 5.90
CA THR A 181 9.37 -8.14 5.79
C THR A 181 8.67 -6.87 5.33
N VAL A 182 8.56 -5.87 6.21
CA VAL A 182 8.01 -4.55 5.88
C VAL A 182 9.00 -3.82 4.96
N ASP A 183 8.60 -3.64 3.72
CA ASP A 183 9.44 -3.11 2.65
C ASP A 183 8.56 -2.50 1.55
N PRO A 184 8.34 -1.18 1.55
CA PRO A 184 7.51 -0.52 0.55
C PRO A 184 8.23 -0.28 -0.79
N THR A 185 9.38 -0.91 -1.06
CA THR A 185 10.16 -0.74 -2.30
C THR A 185 9.30 -0.83 -3.56
N VAL A 186 8.40 -1.81 -3.63
CA VAL A 186 7.54 -2.01 -4.80
C VAL A 186 6.54 -0.87 -4.94
N ALA A 187 5.82 -0.53 -3.87
CA ALA A 187 4.86 0.56 -3.90
C ALA A 187 5.51 1.91 -4.28
N VAL A 188 6.69 2.20 -3.71
CA VAL A 188 7.46 3.41 -4.03
C VAL A 188 7.89 3.39 -5.51
N ARG A 189 8.42 2.27 -6.01
CA ARG A 189 8.85 2.12 -7.41
C ARG A 189 7.71 2.42 -8.38
N ASP A 190 6.56 1.80 -8.17
CA ASP A 190 5.38 1.95 -9.03
C ASP A 190 4.91 3.42 -9.12
N SER A 191 5.23 4.23 -8.11
CA SER A 191 4.82 5.63 -8.01
C SER A 191 5.80 6.58 -8.71
N LEU A 192 7.04 6.14 -9.03
CA LEU A 192 8.10 7.02 -9.51
C LEU A 192 7.76 7.69 -10.84
N SER A 193 7.24 6.93 -11.82
CA SER A 193 6.89 7.47 -13.14
C SER A 193 5.86 8.61 -13.03
N GLY A 194 4.86 8.47 -12.16
CA GLY A 194 3.85 9.50 -11.91
C GLY A 194 4.39 10.73 -11.17
N ILE A 195 5.38 10.56 -10.28
CA ILE A 195 6.02 11.65 -9.52
C ILE A 195 6.93 12.48 -10.43
N PHE A 196 7.78 11.80 -11.19
CA PHE A 196 8.79 12.43 -12.05
C PHE A 196 8.16 12.99 -13.33
N LYS A 197 7.16 12.32 -13.90
CA LYS A 197 6.55 12.67 -15.20
C LYS A 197 7.65 12.79 -16.24
N ASP A 198 7.83 13.98 -16.82
CA ASP A 198 8.86 14.28 -17.83
C ASP A 198 10.19 14.79 -17.22
N ARG A 199 10.28 14.92 -15.89
CA ARG A 199 11.49 15.40 -15.19
C ARG A 199 12.38 14.21 -14.85
N SER A 200 13.70 14.37 -14.98
CA SER A 200 14.66 13.34 -14.54
C SER A 200 15.11 13.54 -13.09
N THR A 201 15.04 14.76 -12.55
CA THR A 201 15.57 15.10 -11.22
C THR A 201 14.60 16.03 -10.49
N LEU A 202 14.43 15.80 -9.19
CA LEU A 202 13.58 16.59 -8.31
C LEU A 202 14.32 17.00 -7.04
N PRO A 203 13.99 18.16 -6.45
CA PRO A 203 14.28 18.44 -5.05
C PRO A 203 13.68 17.36 -4.15
N ALA A 204 14.37 17.03 -3.06
CA ALA A 204 13.95 16.00 -2.12
C ALA A 204 12.59 16.31 -1.49
N VAL A 205 12.32 17.59 -1.19
CA VAL A 205 11.04 18.08 -0.65
C VAL A 205 9.90 17.78 -1.62
N ASP A 206 10.01 18.26 -2.86
CA ASP A 206 9.00 18.01 -3.91
C ASP A 206 8.76 16.52 -4.14
N PHE A 207 9.82 15.70 -4.10
CA PHE A 207 9.70 14.25 -4.25
C PHE A 207 8.94 13.61 -3.08
N ILE A 208 9.30 13.94 -1.84
CA ILE A 208 8.66 13.36 -0.65
C ILE A 208 7.22 13.84 -0.52
N GLU A 209 6.91 15.10 -0.83
CA GLU A 209 5.53 15.62 -0.86
C GLU A 209 4.67 14.90 -1.91
N ALA A 210 5.19 14.70 -3.12
CA ALA A 210 4.50 13.95 -4.17
C ALA A 210 4.30 12.48 -3.77
N LEU A 211 5.32 11.85 -3.17
CA LEU A 211 5.25 10.49 -2.68
C LEU A 211 4.22 10.34 -1.55
N ALA A 212 4.19 11.27 -0.59
CA ALA A 212 3.22 11.31 0.50
C ALA A 212 1.78 11.53 0.01
N THR A 213 1.61 12.21 -1.12
CA THR A 213 0.30 12.39 -1.76
C THR A 213 -0.19 11.08 -2.41
N ILE A 214 0.68 10.37 -3.13
CA ILE A 214 0.32 9.13 -3.84
C ILE A 214 0.22 7.93 -2.87
N LEU A 215 1.10 7.88 -1.88
CA LEU A 215 1.18 6.84 -0.85
C LEU A 215 0.98 7.45 0.54
N PRO A 216 -0.26 7.84 0.89
CA PRO A 216 -0.58 8.58 2.12
C PRO A 216 -0.33 7.83 3.44
N VAL A 217 0.06 6.56 3.37
CA VAL A 217 0.47 5.73 4.51
C VAL A 217 1.98 5.81 4.82
N LEU A 218 2.77 6.40 3.93
CA LEU A 218 4.20 6.66 4.13
C LEU A 218 4.44 7.97 4.87
N ASP A 219 5.71 8.24 5.19
CA ASP A 219 6.18 9.46 5.84
C ASP A 219 5.51 10.73 5.26
N PHE A 220 5.06 11.61 6.15
CA PHE A 220 4.35 12.87 5.83
C PHE A 220 2.99 12.71 5.14
N GLY A 221 2.56 11.49 4.81
CA GLY A 221 1.24 11.20 4.26
C GLY A 221 0.11 11.50 5.26
N SER A 222 -1.06 11.87 4.75
CA SER A 222 -2.20 12.27 5.58
C SER A 222 -2.68 11.15 6.51
N TYR A 223 -2.78 9.92 6.02
CA TYR A 223 -3.17 8.77 6.86
C TYR A 223 -2.08 8.36 7.84
N ARG A 224 -0.81 8.51 7.44
CA ARG A 224 0.32 8.32 8.34
C ARG A 224 0.27 9.25 9.53
N GLN A 225 0.04 10.53 9.30
CA GLN A 225 -0.08 11.54 10.35
C GLN A 225 -1.26 11.28 11.27
N LEU A 226 -2.43 10.89 10.73
CA LEU A 226 -3.59 10.51 11.53
C LEU A 226 -3.25 9.35 12.48
N VAL A 227 -2.60 8.29 11.98
CA VAL A 227 -2.22 7.14 12.82
C VAL A 227 -1.14 7.50 13.84
N GLU A 228 -0.09 8.24 13.44
CA GLU A 228 0.96 8.65 14.36
C GLU A 228 0.42 9.54 15.49
N SER A 229 -0.65 10.31 15.27
CA SER A 229 -1.30 11.11 16.30
C SER A 229 -1.98 10.29 17.41
N GLU A 230 -2.25 9.00 17.16
CA GLU A 230 -2.84 8.06 18.14
C GLU A 230 -1.76 7.22 18.86
N ILE A 231 -0.49 7.30 18.42
CA ILE A 231 0.64 6.63 19.07
C ILE A 231 1.14 7.53 20.21
N LYS A 232 1.35 6.94 21.39
CA LYS A 232 1.97 7.66 22.52
C LYS A 232 3.35 8.19 22.11
N ASN A 233 3.61 9.46 22.36
CA ASN A 233 4.88 10.12 22.02
C ASN A 233 6.13 9.40 22.56
N SER A 234 6.03 8.70 23.71
CA SER A 234 7.13 7.91 24.28
C SER A 234 7.50 6.68 23.46
N GLU A 235 6.55 6.16 22.68
CA GLU A 235 6.68 4.92 21.93
C GLU A 235 6.92 5.15 20.43
N LEU A 236 6.70 6.38 19.95
CA LEU A 236 7.11 6.76 18.61
C LEU A 236 8.64 6.87 18.60
N ALA A 237 9.31 6.12 17.73
CA ALA A 237 10.73 6.33 17.50
C ALA A 237 10.93 7.82 17.14
N SER A 238 11.63 8.57 17.99
CA SER A 238 11.80 10.01 17.82
C SER A 238 12.45 10.28 16.46
N ARG A 239 11.68 10.82 15.52
CA ARG A 239 12.21 11.35 14.27
C ARG A 239 12.76 12.73 14.53
N ALA A 240 14.08 12.85 14.49
CA ALA A 240 14.70 14.16 14.52
C ALA A 240 14.42 14.88 13.20
N GLY A 241 13.53 15.87 13.20
CA GLY A 241 13.34 16.83 12.11
C GLY A 241 13.10 16.19 10.74
N ASP A 242 14.15 16.12 9.92
CA ASP A 242 14.12 15.66 8.53
C ASP A 242 14.48 14.18 8.33
N ALA A 243 14.49 13.39 9.40
CA ALA A 243 14.72 11.95 9.34
C ALA A 243 13.50 11.19 8.80
N LEU A 244 13.71 10.37 7.75
CA LEU A 244 12.72 9.45 7.22
C LEU A 244 12.60 8.20 8.10
N SER A 245 11.47 7.51 8.07
CA SER A 245 11.25 6.20 8.70
C SER A 245 12.26 5.16 8.20
N THR A 246 12.51 4.12 9.00
CA THR A 246 13.39 3.01 8.59
C THR A 246 12.80 2.22 7.41
N SER A 247 11.46 2.13 7.31
CA SER A 247 10.77 1.49 6.19
C SER A 247 10.97 2.24 4.87
N LEU A 248 10.75 3.57 4.84
CA LEU A 248 10.96 4.38 3.65
C LEU A 248 12.45 4.51 3.30
N SER A 249 13.32 4.67 4.31
CA SER A 249 14.77 4.73 4.11
C SER A 249 15.30 3.47 3.44
N ARG A 250 14.87 2.30 3.91
CA ARG A 250 15.24 1.02 3.29
C ARG A 250 14.74 0.92 1.85
N ALA A 251 13.49 1.31 1.59
CA ALA A 251 12.91 1.23 0.25
C ALA A 251 13.67 2.11 -0.75
N LEU A 252 13.93 3.36 -0.40
CA LEU A 252 14.69 4.29 -1.23
C LEU A 252 16.12 3.81 -1.48
N LYS A 253 16.81 3.31 -0.45
CA LYS A 253 18.16 2.76 -0.64
C LYS A 253 18.18 1.51 -1.52
N ARG A 254 17.16 0.65 -1.43
CA ARG A 254 17.04 -0.51 -2.33
C ARG A 254 16.83 -0.11 -3.78
N LEU A 255 16.07 0.96 -4.03
CA LEU A 255 15.90 1.52 -5.38
C LEU A 255 17.19 2.14 -5.91
N GLU A 256 17.97 2.79 -5.05
CA GLU A 256 19.29 3.31 -5.43
C GLU A 256 20.28 2.18 -5.76
N ILE A 257 20.38 1.17 -4.89
CA ILE A 257 21.23 -0.01 -5.14
C ILE A 257 20.80 -0.73 -6.42
N GLY A 258 19.50 -0.75 -6.71
CA GLY A 258 18.94 -1.30 -7.95
C GLY A 258 19.12 -0.40 -9.19
N GLY A 259 19.74 0.77 -9.06
CA GLY A 259 19.97 1.70 -10.17
C GLY A 259 18.71 2.41 -10.70
N VAL A 260 17.58 2.32 -9.98
CA VAL A 260 16.31 2.94 -10.38
C VAL A 260 16.31 4.43 -10.08
N VAL A 261 16.93 4.82 -8.97
CA VAL A 261 17.08 6.22 -8.55
C VAL A 261 18.51 6.51 -8.11
N GLY A 262 18.88 7.78 -8.02
CA GLY A 262 20.13 8.24 -7.44
C GLY A 262 19.91 9.41 -6.50
N PHE A 263 20.69 9.50 -5.43
CA PHE A 263 20.59 10.58 -4.44
C PHE A 263 21.83 11.46 -4.45
N GLU A 264 21.64 12.77 -4.29
CA GLU A 264 22.75 13.71 -4.21
C GLU A 264 22.48 14.87 -3.24
N ILE A 265 23.57 15.46 -2.77
CA ILE A 265 23.58 16.69 -1.97
C ILE A 265 24.06 17.82 -2.88
N ARG A 266 23.18 18.82 -3.11
CA ARG A 266 23.54 20.04 -3.82
C ARG A 266 23.71 21.18 -2.82
N ALA A 267 24.79 21.94 -2.97
CA ALA A 267 25.22 22.97 -2.01
C ALA A 267 24.26 24.17 -1.94
N ASP A 268 23.41 24.37 -2.94
CA ASP A 268 22.39 25.42 -3.03
C ASP A 268 21.06 25.03 -2.37
N ALA A 269 20.87 23.76 -2.01
CA ALA A 269 19.65 23.28 -1.42
C ALA A 269 19.56 23.61 0.08
N LYS A 270 18.49 24.31 0.47
CA LYS A 270 18.24 24.70 1.87
C LYS A 270 17.63 23.57 2.71
N GLN A 271 17.01 22.59 2.06
CA GLN A 271 16.26 21.52 2.71
C GLN A 271 16.59 20.17 2.04
N GLY A 272 16.45 19.11 2.82
CA GLY A 272 16.71 17.73 2.41
C GLY A 272 16.29 16.79 3.53
N TYR A 273 16.35 15.49 3.25
CA TYR A 273 15.97 14.47 4.21
C TYR A 273 17.15 13.56 4.54
N SER A 274 17.11 13.03 5.75
CA SER A 274 18.10 12.11 6.27
C SER A 274 17.50 10.71 6.31
N PHE A 275 18.23 9.73 5.80
CA PHE A 275 17.82 8.34 5.92
C PHE A 275 18.12 7.80 7.32
N THR A 276 17.24 6.92 7.81
CA THR A 276 17.37 6.29 9.13
C THR A 276 17.65 4.80 8.99
N GLY A 277 18.73 4.36 9.62
CA GLY A 277 19.14 2.96 9.71
C GLY A 277 18.83 2.31 11.06
N PHE A 278 19.54 1.23 11.35
CA PHE A 278 19.38 0.44 12.58
C PHE A 278 19.50 1.31 13.85
N ALA A 279 18.59 1.06 14.82
CA ALA A 279 18.54 1.77 16.10
C ALA A 279 18.36 3.30 15.96
N GLY A 280 17.62 3.74 14.93
CA GLY A 280 17.30 5.15 14.72
C GLY A 280 18.49 6.01 14.28
N ARG A 281 19.61 5.40 13.87
CA ARG A 281 20.82 6.15 13.51
C ARG A 281 20.66 6.78 12.12
N PRO A 282 20.81 8.12 11.97
CA PRO A 282 20.93 8.71 10.66
C PRO A 282 22.24 8.26 10.02
N TRP A 283 22.22 7.88 8.75
CA TRP A 283 23.42 7.38 8.06
C TRP A 283 23.84 8.19 6.83
N ASP A 284 22.91 8.85 6.14
CA ASP A 284 23.17 9.62 4.93
C ASP A 284 22.02 10.63 4.69
N ARG A 285 22.27 11.67 3.90
CA ARG A 285 21.35 12.77 3.61
C ARG A 285 21.26 13.00 2.12
N PHE A 286 20.09 13.38 1.62
CA PHE A 286 19.92 13.82 0.24
C PHE A 286 19.09 15.10 0.16
N THR A 287 19.37 15.87 -0.89
CA THR A 287 18.64 17.11 -1.21
C THR A 287 17.95 17.04 -2.56
N HIS A 288 18.39 16.12 -3.41
CA HIS A 288 17.84 15.86 -4.73
C HIS A 288 17.82 14.36 -4.99
N ILE A 289 16.88 13.96 -5.83
CA ILE A 289 16.72 12.58 -6.32
C ILE A 289 16.62 12.62 -7.83
N THR A 290 17.35 11.72 -8.49
CA THR A 290 17.27 11.49 -9.93
C THR A 290 16.59 10.15 -10.19
N TYR A 291 15.71 10.09 -11.18
CA TYR A 291 15.07 8.87 -11.65
C TYR A 291 15.73 8.42 -12.96
N HIS A 292 16.17 7.17 -13.00
CA HIS A 292 16.90 6.60 -14.13
C HIS A 292 16.01 5.78 -15.08
N GLY A 293 14.74 5.58 -14.73
CA GLY A 293 13.80 4.71 -15.46
C GLY A 293 13.58 3.35 -14.80
N GLU A 294 12.70 2.55 -15.38
CA GLU A 294 12.52 1.15 -14.97
C GLU A 294 13.63 0.27 -15.58
N ALA A 295 14.20 -0.62 -14.78
CA ALA A 295 15.17 -1.63 -15.21
C ALA A 295 14.47 -2.91 -15.68
#